data_AF-A0A1C6U9V4-F1
#
_entry.id   AF-A0A1C6U9V4-F1
#
_cell.length_a   1.000
_cell.length_b   1.000
_cell.length_c   1.000
_cell.angle_alpha   90.00
_cell.angle_beta   90.00
_cell.angle_gamma   90.00
#
_symmetry.space_group_name_H-M   'P 1'
#
loop_
_entity.id
_entity.type
_entity.pdbx_description
1 polymer ?
#
loop_
_entity_poly.entity_id
_entity_poly.type
_entity_poly.pdbx_seq_one_letter_code
_entity_poly.pdbx_strand_id
1 'polypeptide(L)'
;MSQKHPLHAVPDPSLELSRRDDGFVVTARWQSDTGSDEINGPDEVVIRIHDEAGPEVRRHGITSAVLHRTGRQVDDMVAEFHDMPSVGAYQVMVGRYIESRLAELAQARGATADGFEADLLAVYEDLASRRHADPLGALATATGRTRAVLSRLLDVARQQDDQKGPSRERLA
;
A
#
# COMPACT_ATOMS: atom_id res chain seq x y z
N MET A 1 0.73 53.68 -15.97
CA MET A 1 0.88 52.22 -16.18
C MET A 1 1.77 51.69 -15.07
N SER A 2 1.20 51.18 -13.97
CA SER A 2 1.97 50.62 -12.86
C SER A 2 1.83 49.11 -12.89
N GLN A 3 2.93 48.41 -13.18
CA GLN A 3 3.02 46.96 -13.07
C GLN A 3 2.83 46.56 -11.60
N LYS A 4 1.77 45.80 -11.32
CA LYS A 4 1.63 45.07 -10.06
C LYS A 4 2.60 43.89 -10.10
N HIS A 5 3.66 43.95 -9.29
CA HIS A 5 4.40 42.75 -8.91
C HIS A 5 3.41 41.78 -8.24
N PRO A 6 3.33 40.51 -8.66
CA PRO A 6 2.64 39.51 -7.87
C PRO A 6 3.48 39.30 -6.60
N LEU A 7 2.90 39.61 -5.44
CA LEU A 7 3.41 39.11 -4.17
C LEU A 7 3.46 37.59 -4.30
N HIS A 8 4.66 37.02 -4.15
CA HIS A 8 4.83 35.60 -3.88
C HIS A 8 3.87 35.23 -2.74
N ALA A 9 2.83 34.46 -3.05
CA ALA A 9 2.03 33.81 -2.03
C ALA A 9 3.02 32.98 -1.19
N VAL A 10 3.12 33.32 0.09
CA VAL A 10 3.86 32.49 1.04
C VAL A 10 3.08 31.17 1.08
N PRO A 11 3.69 30.03 0.73
CA PRO A 11 2.99 28.76 0.78
C PRO A 11 2.52 28.51 2.21
N ASP A 12 1.26 28.12 2.36
CA ASP A 12 0.70 27.77 3.66
C ASP A 12 1.47 26.54 4.20
N PRO A 13 2.17 26.65 5.33
CA PRO A 13 2.96 25.56 5.88
C PRO A 13 2.11 24.35 6.31
N SER A 14 0.79 24.49 6.42
CA SER A 14 -0.12 23.37 6.66
C SER A 14 -0.30 22.44 5.45
N LEU A 15 0.14 22.86 4.27
CA LEU A 15 0.03 22.12 3.01
C LEU A 15 1.39 21.62 2.48
N GLU A 16 2.43 21.74 3.30
CA GLU A 16 3.78 21.31 2.96
C GLU A 16 4.29 20.32 4.02
N LEU A 17 4.73 19.15 3.56
CA LEU A 17 5.50 18.24 4.39
C LEU A 17 6.94 18.21 3.87
N SER A 18 7.90 18.16 4.79
CA SER A 18 9.32 18.01 4.45
C SER A 18 9.97 16.92 5.28
N ARG A 19 10.82 16.11 4.65
CA ARG A 19 11.55 15.02 5.27
C ARG A 19 12.99 15.00 4.77
N ARG A 20 13.90 14.65 5.66
CA ARG A 20 15.33 14.49 5.35
C ARG A 20 15.64 13.00 5.22
N ASP A 21 16.40 12.65 4.19
CA ASP A 21 16.89 11.29 3.97
C ASP A 21 18.28 11.33 3.35
N ASP A 22 19.27 10.75 4.03
CA ASP A 22 20.60 10.43 3.51
C ASP A 22 21.27 11.53 2.64
N GLY A 23 21.24 12.78 3.12
CA GLY A 23 21.82 13.93 2.43
C GLY A 23 20.89 14.62 1.42
N PHE A 24 19.61 14.25 1.38
CA PHE A 24 18.57 14.89 0.60
C PHE A 24 17.45 15.43 1.49
N VAL A 25 16.75 16.44 0.98
CA VAL A 25 15.49 16.95 1.54
C VAL A 25 14.42 16.75 0.49
N VAL A 26 13.36 16.07 0.87
CA VAL A 26 12.17 15.86 0.05
C VAL A 26 11.07 16.72 0.64
N THR A 27 10.48 17.58 -0.18
CA THR A 27 9.36 18.44 0.18
C THR A 27 8.19 18.12 -0.73
N ALA A 28 7.04 17.79 -0.16
CA ALA A 28 5.80 17.52 -0.86
C ALA A 28 4.79 18.63 -0.54
N ARG A 29 4.07 19.11 -1.57
CA ARG A 29 3.11 20.20 -1.45
C ARG A 29 1.76 19.83 -2.04
N TRP A 30 0.70 20.22 -1.34
CA TRP A 30 -0.68 20.12 -1.79
C TRP A 30 -1.28 21.52 -1.97
N GLN A 31 -2.20 21.69 -2.90
CA GLN A 31 -2.99 22.90 -3.02
C GLN A 31 -4.22 22.82 -2.10
N SER A 32 -4.58 23.93 -1.47
CA SER A 32 -5.68 24.05 -0.49
C SER A 32 -7.07 23.71 -1.03
N ASP A 33 -7.20 23.47 -2.33
CA ASP A 33 -8.48 23.39 -3.04
C ASP A 33 -8.94 21.94 -3.29
N THR A 34 -8.28 20.94 -2.69
CA THR A 34 -8.78 19.56 -2.66
C THR A 34 -9.94 19.45 -1.66
N GLY A 35 -11.06 20.10 -1.99
CA GLY A 35 -12.36 19.95 -1.32
C GLY A 35 -13.05 18.62 -1.63
N SER A 36 -12.31 17.54 -1.87
CA SER A 36 -12.83 16.19 -2.00
C SER A 36 -12.20 15.28 -0.97
N ASP A 37 -13.01 14.41 -0.36
CA ASP A 37 -12.58 13.26 0.47
C ASP A 37 -11.74 12.22 -0.33
N GLU A 38 -11.15 12.63 -1.45
CA GLU A 38 -10.35 11.79 -2.34
C GLU A 38 -8.88 11.89 -1.92
N ILE A 39 -8.26 10.73 -1.67
CA ILE A 39 -6.85 10.63 -1.33
C ILE A 39 -6.04 11.04 -2.57
N ASN A 40 -5.56 12.27 -2.57
CA ASN A 40 -4.73 12.82 -3.63
C ASN A 40 -3.25 12.87 -3.24
N GLY A 41 -2.39 12.56 -4.21
CA GLY A 41 -0.95 12.77 -4.07
C GLY A 41 -0.59 14.26 -4.05
N PRO A 42 0.65 14.61 -3.70
CA PRO A 42 1.11 15.99 -3.75
C PRO A 42 1.12 16.52 -5.20
N ASP A 43 0.75 17.79 -5.36
CA ASP A 43 0.84 18.50 -6.64
C ASP A 43 2.29 18.77 -7.05
N GLU A 44 3.18 18.93 -6.07
CA GLU A 44 4.60 19.17 -6.28
C GLU A 44 5.45 18.34 -5.30
N VAL A 45 6.50 17.70 -5.84
CA VAL A 45 7.56 17.07 -5.04
C VAL A 45 8.89 17.71 -5.44
N VAL A 46 9.54 18.35 -4.48
CA VAL A 46 10.85 18.98 -4.64
C VAL A 46 11.89 18.15 -3.90
N ILE A 47 12.88 17.63 -4.64
CA ILE A 47 14.01 16.88 -4.09
C ILE A 47 15.25 17.76 -4.18
N ARG A 48 15.89 18.04 -3.04
CA ARG A 48 17.10 18.87 -2.97
C ARG A 48 18.22 18.10 -2.29
N ILE A 49 19.44 18.32 -2.74
CA ILE A 49 20.63 17.90 -1.99
C ILE A 49 20.73 18.84 -0.77
N HIS A 50 20.87 18.26 0.41
CA HIS A 50 21.07 19.00 1.65
C HIS A 50 22.44 19.68 1.65
N ASP A 51 22.55 20.89 2.20
CA ASP A 51 23.81 21.65 2.18
C ASP A 51 24.95 20.91 2.92
N GLU A 52 24.59 20.12 3.92
CA GLU A 52 25.51 19.29 4.71
C GLU A 52 25.74 17.88 4.13
N ALA A 53 25.24 17.58 2.92
CA ALA A 53 25.38 16.27 2.31
C ALA A 53 26.85 15.86 2.18
N GLY A 54 27.13 14.55 2.32
CA GLY A 54 28.48 14.01 2.17
C GLY A 54 29.07 14.26 0.76
N PRO A 55 30.40 14.24 0.60
CA PRO A 55 31.05 14.50 -0.70
C PRO A 55 30.57 13.58 -1.82
N GLU A 56 30.32 12.30 -1.50
CA GLU A 56 29.81 11.31 -2.47
C GLU A 56 28.40 11.64 -2.94
N VAL A 57 27.51 12.11 -2.04
CA VAL A 57 26.16 12.54 -2.38
C VAL A 57 26.18 13.80 -3.25
N ARG A 58 27.05 14.77 -2.95
CA ARG A 58 27.22 15.97 -3.78
C ARG A 58 27.78 15.67 -5.17
N ARG A 59 28.65 14.66 -5.28
CA ARG A 59 29.24 14.24 -6.56
C ARG A 59 28.22 13.52 -7.45
N HIS A 60 27.49 12.57 -6.88
CA HIS A 60 26.56 11.72 -7.64
C HIS A 60 25.17 12.34 -7.82
N GLY A 61 24.78 13.23 -6.90
CA GLY A 61 23.50 13.92 -6.93
C GLY A 61 22.30 12.98 -6.83
N ILE A 62 21.20 13.37 -7.47
CA ILE A 62 19.96 12.61 -7.48
C ILE A 62 20.08 11.47 -8.51
N THR A 63 20.26 10.25 -8.02
CA THR A 63 20.34 9.05 -8.85
C THR A 63 18.98 8.34 -8.93
N SER A 64 18.83 7.38 -9.84
CA SER A 64 17.62 6.54 -9.89
C SER A 64 17.34 5.78 -8.59
N ALA A 65 18.39 5.38 -7.86
CA ALA A 65 18.24 4.74 -6.55
C ALA A 65 17.65 5.70 -5.51
N VAL A 66 18.07 6.98 -5.56
CA VAL A 66 17.49 8.04 -4.71
C VAL A 66 16.02 8.26 -5.08
N LEU A 67 15.69 8.38 -6.37
CA LEU A 67 14.30 8.54 -6.82
C LEU A 67 13.39 7.39 -6.36
N HIS A 68 13.85 6.14 -6.48
CA HIS A 68 13.09 4.98 -5.99
C HIS A 68 12.83 5.02 -4.48
N ARG A 69 13.83 5.46 -3.70
CA ARG A 69 13.69 5.60 -2.24
C ARG A 69 12.75 6.75 -1.89
N THR A 70 12.90 7.89 -2.58
CA THR A 70 12.03 9.05 -2.41
C THR A 70 10.57 8.74 -2.73
N GLY A 71 10.28 7.87 -3.70
CA GLY A 71 8.90 7.44 -3.98
C GLY A 71 8.19 6.90 -2.73
N ARG A 72 8.84 6.01 -1.98
CA ARG A 72 8.29 5.48 -0.72
C ARG A 72 8.13 6.57 0.34
N GLN A 73 9.10 7.47 0.44
CA GLN A 73 9.04 8.58 1.40
C GLN A 73 7.88 9.53 1.09
N VAL A 74 7.58 9.77 -0.19
CA VAL A 74 6.41 10.55 -0.62
C VAL A 74 5.12 9.80 -0.27
N ASP A 75 5.05 8.49 -0.49
CA ASP A 75 3.88 7.68 -0.09
C ASP A 75 3.60 7.79 1.42
N ASP A 76 4.67 7.77 2.25
CA ASP A 76 4.55 7.96 3.69
C ASP A 76 4.06 9.38 4.04
N MET A 77 4.53 10.41 3.31
CA MET A 77 4.08 11.80 3.48
C MET A 77 2.63 12.00 3.05
N VAL A 78 2.17 11.34 1.98
CA VAL A 78 0.75 11.32 1.57
C VAL A 78 -0.10 10.74 2.68
N ALA A 79 0.32 9.62 3.26
CA ALA A 79 -0.43 9.00 4.34
C ALA A 79 -0.51 9.92 5.56
N GLU A 80 0.59 10.56 5.96
CA GLU A 80 0.59 11.55 7.04
C GLU A 80 -0.31 12.75 6.75
N PHE A 81 -0.27 13.29 5.53
CA PHE A 81 -1.11 14.43 5.14
C PHE A 81 -2.61 14.12 5.25
N HIS A 82 -3.00 12.87 4.96
CA HIS A 82 -4.39 12.41 5.02
C HIS A 82 -4.75 11.69 6.34
N ASP A 83 -3.93 11.80 7.39
CA ASP A 83 -4.12 11.11 8.68
C ASP A 83 -4.31 9.58 8.56
N MET A 84 -3.69 8.97 7.55
CA MET A 84 -3.72 7.55 7.28
C MET A 84 -2.46 6.83 7.78
N PRO A 85 -2.55 5.53 8.08
CA PRO A 85 -1.36 4.69 8.22
C PRO A 85 -0.54 4.74 6.94
N SER A 86 0.79 4.88 7.06
CA SER A 86 1.70 4.82 5.91
C SER A 86 1.51 3.55 5.09
N VAL A 87 1.87 3.56 3.80
CA VAL A 87 1.72 2.38 2.93
C VAL A 87 2.45 1.17 3.53
N GLY A 88 3.63 1.39 4.13
CA GLY A 88 4.35 0.35 4.87
C GLY A 88 3.59 -0.14 6.12
N ALA A 89 3.04 0.77 6.92
CA ALA A 89 2.24 0.42 8.09
C ALA A 89 0.95 -0.33 7.73
N TYR A 90 0.28 0.08 6.64
CA TYR A 90 -0.88 -0.59 6.07
C TYR A 90 -0.52 -2.01 5.60
N GLN A 91 0.58 -2.19 4.86
CA GLN A 91 1.04 -3.51 4.43
C GLN A 91 1.32 -4.44 5.63
N VAL A 92 1.93 -3.93 6.69
CA VAL A 92 2.16 -4.69 7.94
C VAL A 92 0.82 -5.05 8.61
N MET A 93 -0.12 -4.11 8.68
CA MET A 93 -1.45 -4.35 9.25
C MET A 93 -2.22 -5.42 8.47
N VAL A 94 -2.25 -5.32 7.13
CA VAL A 94 -2.88 -6.30 6.25
C VAL A 94 -2.22 -7.67 6.37
N GLY A 95 -0.88 -7.72 6.45
CA GLY A 95 -0.15 -8.98 6.68
C GLY A 95 -0.58 -9.66 7.98
N ARG A 96 -0.61 -8.92 9.10
CA ARG A 96 -1.07 -9.45 10.40
C ARG A 96 -2.53 -9.90 10.36
N TYR A 97 -3.38 -9.14 9.68
CA TYR A 97 -4.78 -9.52 9.47
C TYR A 97 -4.89 -10.87 8.75
N ILE A 98 -4.19 -11.03 7.63
CA ILE A 98 -4.16 -12.27 6.85
C ILE A 98 -3.66 -13.44 7.69
N GLU A 99 -2.53 -13.26 8.40
CA GLU A 99 -1.95 -14.30 9.26
C GLU A 99 -2.93 -14.74 10.36
N SER A 100 -3.55 -13.78 11.06
CA SER A 100 -4.56 -14.06 12.09
C SER A 100 -5.75 -14.80 11.50
N ARG A 101 -6.24 -14.36 10.35
CA ARG A 101 -7.44 -14.95 9.74
C ARG A 101 -7.19 -16.37 9.25
N LEU A 102 -6.04 -16.63 8.64
CA LEU A 102 -5.64 -17.99 8.26
C LEU A 102 -5.47 -18.90 9.48
N ALA A 103 -4.93 -18.38 10.58
CA ALA A 103 -4.81 -19.14 11.83
C ALA A 103 -6.17 -19.47 12.45
N GLU A 104 -7.12 -18.53 12.45
CA GLU A 104 -8.50 -18.75 12.91
C GLU A 104 -9.20 -19.84 12.10
N LEU A 105 -9.10 -19.78 10.78
CA LEU A 105 -9.67 -20.79 9.89
C LEU A 105 -9.02 -22.16 10.09
N ALA A 106 -7.69 -22.19 10.31
CA ALA A 106 -6.93 -23.38 10.70
C ALA A 106 -7.40 -24.02 11.99
N GLN A 107 -7.71 -23.21 13.00
CA GLN A 107 -8.25 -23.72 14.24
C GLN A 107 -9.69 -24.23 14.05
N ALA A 108 -10.52 -23.49 13.30
CA ALA A 108 -11.92 -23.85 13.08
C ALA A 108 -12.10 -25.20 12.37
N ARG A 109 -11.22 -25.55 11.42
CA ARG A 109 -11.27 -26.87 10.75
C ARG A 109 -10.68 -28.02 11.59
N GLY A 110 -9.97 -27.72 12.67
CA GLY A 110 -9.07 -28.64 13.34
C GLY A 110 -7.79 -28.86 12.52
N ALA A 111 -6.65 -28.38 13.03
CA ALA A 111 -5.35 -28.18 12.37
C ALA A 111 -4.69 -29.37 11.62
N THR A 112 -5.41 -30.47 11.39
CA THR A 112 -4.96 -31.73 10.80
C THR A 112 -5.64 -32.10 9.46
N ALA A 113 -6.38 -31.20 8.81
CA ALA A 113 -7.15 -31.54 7.60
C ALA A 113 -6.85 -30.66 6.39
N ASP A 114 -6.93 -31.28 5.21
CA ASP A 114 -7.04 -30.66 3.88
C ASP A 114 -8.03 -29.47 3.90
N GLY A 115 -7.78 -28.44 3.08
CA GLY A 115 -8.63 -27.25 3.04
C GLY A 115 -7.88 -25.93 3.23
N PHE A 116 -6.55 -25.94 3.24
CA PHE A 116 -5.77 -24.70 3.22
C PHE A 116 -6.08 -23.85 1.98
N GLU A 117 -6.37 -24.49 0.84
CA GLU A 117 -6.84 -23.85 -0.39
C GLU A 117 -8.16 -23.10 -0.17
N ALA A 118 -9.09 -23.70 0.58
CA ALA A 118 -10.36 -23.08 0.94
C ALA A 118 -10.16 -21.88 1.89
N ASP A 119 -9.23 -21.95 2.83
CA ASP A 119 -8.90 -20.79 3.67
C ASP A 119 -8.33 -19.64 2.85
N LEU A 120 -7.40 -19.95 1.93
CA LEU A 120 -6.80 -18.96 1.06
C LEU A 120 -7.87 -18.28 0.20
N LEU A 121 -8.84 -19.05 -0.30
CA LEU A 121 -9.96 -18.51 -1.05
C LEU A 121 -10.84 -17.59 -0.18
N ALA A 122 -11.19 -18.03 1.03
CA ALA A 122 -11.99 -17.23 1.96
C ALA A 122 -11.32 -15.89 2.31
N VAL A 123 -10.00 -15.89 2.56
CA VAL A 123 -9.25 -14.65 2.83
C VAL A 123 -9.13 -13.79 1.57
N TYR A 124 -8.89 -14.39 0.40
CA TYR A 124 -8.86 -13.66 -0.87
C TYR A 124 -10.18 -12.92 -1.14
N GLU A 125 -11.31 -13.60 -0.94
CA GLU A 125 -12.64 -13.05 -1.15
C GLU A 125 -12.99 -11.97 -0.13
N ASP A 126 -12.62 -12.14 1.14
CA ASP A 126 -12.79 -11.10 2.15
C ASP A 126 -12.00 -9.83 1.77
N LEU A 127 -10.72 -9.95 1.38
CA LEU A 127 -9.91 -8.82 0.94
C LEU A 127 -10.50 -8.14 -0.32
N ALA A 128 -11.00 -8.93 -1.27
CA ALA A 128 -11.64 -8.41 -2.47
C ALA A 128 -12.97 -7.67 -2.15
N SER A 129 -13.77 -8.20 -1.22
CA SER A 129 -15.02 -7.57 -0.77
C SER A 129 -14.78 -6.22 -0.10
N ARG A 130 -13.64 -6.06 0.58
CA ARG A 130 -13.17 -4.80 1.18
C ARG A 130 -12.52 -3.85 0.17
N ARG A 131 -12.54 -4.18 -1.12
CA ARG A 131 -11.91 -3.42 -2.22
C ARG A 131 -10.41 -3.20 -2.05
N HIS A 132 -9.70 -4.16 -1.45
CA HIS A 132 -8.23 -4.11 -1.41
C HIS A 132 -7.67 -4.13 -2.84
N ALA A 133 -6.73 -3.22 -3.16
CA ALA A 133 -6.27 -2.98 -4.52
C ALA A 133 -5.55 -4.18 -5.17
N ASP A 134 -4.77 -4.94 -4.38
CA ASP A 134 -4.10 -6.17 -4.84
C ASP A 134 -4.18 -7.31 -3.81
N PRO A 135 -5.31 -8.03 -3.73
CA PRO A 135 -5.50 -9.11 -2.76
C PRO A 135 -4.50 -10.26 -2.94
N LEU A 136 -4.17 -10.61 -4.19
CA LEU A 136 -3.22 -11.67 -4.49
C LEU A 136 -1.79 -11.29 -4.09
N GLY A 137 -1.41 -10.03 -4.25
CA GLY A 137 -0.12 -9.52 -3.78
C GLY A 137 -0.01 -9.54 -2.26
N ALA A 138 -1.07 -9.14 -1.56
CA ALA A 138 -1.11 -9.18 -0.10
C ALA A 138 -0.94 -10.62 0.43
N LEU A 139 -1.63 -11.60 -0.17
CA LEU A 139 -1.45 -13.02 0.16
C LEU A 139 -0.04 -13.53 -0.14
N ALA A 140 0.57 -13.11 -1.25
CA ALA A 140 1.93 -13.50 -1.62
C ALA A 140 2.94 -13.04 -0.56
N THR A 141 2.82 -11.77 -0.13
CA THR A 141 3.66 -11.20 0.93
C THR A 141 3.44 -11.91 2.26
N ALA A 142 2.19 -12.07 2.70
CA ALA A 142 1.87 -12.65 4.02
C ALA A 142 2.23 -14.14 4.12
N THR A 143 2.08 -14.91 3.03
CA THR A 143 2.35 -16.36 3.05
C THR A 143 3.76 -16.73 2.60
N GLY A 144 4.55 -15.77 2.11
CA GLY A 144 5.86 -16.01 1.50
C GLY A 144 5.83 -16.84 0.21
N ARG A 145 4.65 -17.01 -0.41
CA ARG A 145 4.47 -17.80 -1.62
C ARG A 145 4.44 -16.92 -2.86
N THR A 146 4.83 -17.48 -4.00
CA THR A 146 4.73 -16.76 -5.27
C THR A 146 3.27 -16.60 -5.71
N ARG A 147 2.98 -15.51 -6.44
CA ARG A 147 1.64 -15.27 -7.02
C ARG A 147 1.17 -16.45 -7.86
N ALA A 148 2.05 -17.06 -8.65
CA ALA A 148 1.72 -18.20 -9.52
C ALA A 148 1.28 -19.43 -8.72
N VAL A 149 1.92 -19.71 -7.57
CA VAL A 149 1.50 -20.81 -6.69
C VAL A 149 0.14 -20.51 -6.07
N LEU A 150 -0.06 -19.29 -5.57
CA LEU A 150 -1.32 -18.88 -4.96
C LEU A 150 -2.48 -18.90 -5.97
N SER A 151 -2.29 -18.42 -7.20
CA SER A 151 -3.32 -18.50 -8.24
C SER A 151 -3.77 -19.94 -8.47
N ARG A 152 -2.84 -20.90 -8.57
CA ARG A 152 -3.18 -22.32 -8.73
C ARG A 152 -3.97 -22.87 -7.54
N LEU A 153 -3.59 -22.52 -6.32
CA LEU A 153 -4.30 -22.96 -5.10
C LEU A 153 -5.73 -22.38 -5.05
N LEU A 154 -5.90 -21.11 -5.41
CA LEU A 154 -7.21 -20.47 -5.50
C LEU A 154 -8.09 -21.11 -6.58
N ASP A 155 -7.52 -21.48 -7.72
CA ASP A 155 -8.27 -22.15 -8.79
C ASP A 155 -8.73 -23.54 -8.35
N VAL A 156 -7.89 -24.29 -7.63
CA VAL A 156 -8.28 -25.58 -7.02
C VAL A 156 -9.41 -25.38 -6.01
N ALA A 157 -9.31 -24.37 -5.14
CA ALA A 157 -10.35 -24.08 -4.15
C ALA A 157 -11.70 -23.79 -4.81
N ARG A 158 -11.71 -22.94 -5.85
CA ARG A 158 -12.95 -22.59 -6.59
C ARG A 158 -13.57 -23.81 -7.25
N GLN A 159 -12.77 -24.65 -7.90
CA GLN A 159 -13.26 -25.89 -8.53
C GLN A 159 -13.88 -26.84 -7.51
N GLN A 160 -13.31 -26.92 -6.30
CA GLN A 160 -13.86 -27.75 -5.22
C GLN A 160 -15.16 -27.19 -4.65
N ASP A 161 -15.30 -25.87 -4.59
CA ASP A 161 -16.52 -25.20 -4.10
C ASP A 161 -17.66 -25.32 -5.12
N ASP A 162 -17.37 -25.14 -6.41
CA ASP A 162 -18.31 -25.35 -7.51
C ASP A 162 -18.85 -26.79 -7.56
N GLN A 163 -18.00 -27.78 -7.26
CA GLN A 163 -18.41 -29.19 -7.16
C GLN A 163 -19.26 -29.51 -5.92
N LYS A 164 -19.28 -28.64 -4.91
CA LYS A 164 -20.13 -28.78 -3.71
C LYS A 164 -21.48 -28.05 -3.86
N GLY A 165 -21.67 -27.21 -4.88
CA GLY A 165 -22.95 -26.58 -5.24
C GLY A 165 -23.98 -27.53 -5.89
N PRO A 166 -25.26 -27.10 -6.01
CA PRO A 166 -26.43 -27.69 -5.36
C PRO A 166 -26.74 -29.13 -5.80
N SER A 167 -26.19 -30.13 -5.10
CA SER A 167 -26.59 -31.54 -5.23
C SER A 167 -27.18 -32.14 -3.94
N ARG A 168 -27.53 -31.31 -2.94
CA ARG A 168 -28.09 -31.75 -1.66
C ARG A 168 -29.57 -31.42 -1.40
N GLU A 169 -30.28 -30.80 -2.35
CA GLU A 169 -31.73 -30.53 -2.23
C GLU A 169 -32.64 -31.51 -3.00
N ARG A 170 -32.13 -32.63 -3.51
CA ARG A 170 -32.98 -33.70 -4.05
C ARG A 170 -32.68 -35.00 -3.35
N LEU A 171 -33.25 -35.19 -2.16
CA LEU A 171 -33.63 -36.47 -1.55
C LEU A 171 -34.25 -36.19 -0.18
N ALA A 172 -35.51 -35.74 -0.20
CA ALA A 172 -36.47 -35.88 0.89
C ALA A 172 -37.87 -36.03 0.26
#